data_AF-A0A353NQU3-F1
#
_entry.id   AF-A0A353NQU3-F1
#
_cell.length_a   1.000
_cell.length_b   1.000
_cell.length_c   1.000
_cell.angle_alpha   90.00
_cell.angle_beta   90.00
_cell.angle_gamma   90.00
#
_symmetry.space_group_name_H-M   'P 1'
#
loop_
_entity.id
_entity.type
_entity.pdbx_description
1 polymer ?
#
loop_
_entity_poly.entity_id
_entity_poly.type
_entity_poly.pdbx_seq_one_letter_code
_entity_poly.pdbx_strand_id
1 'polypeptide(L)'
;IEVKGQAAIIEGGERLSGAQVKAPDLRAGASLLLAGVAAQGETQICNAELITRGYEKVVGKFTSLGARISGLSEEGDGLELRTSLVAPEDEKATVENAIS
;
A
#
# COMPACT_ATOMS: atom_id res chain seq x y z
N ILE A 1 -12.79 15.49 1.29
CA ILE A 1 -11.72 16.32 0.68
C ILE A 1 -12.36 17.41 -0.16
N GLU A 2 -11.90 18.65 -0.04
CA GLU A 2 -12.39 19.78 -0.85
C GLU A 2 -11.20 20.41 -1.60
N VAL A 3 -11.33 20.65 -2.90
CA VAL A 3 -10.27 21.26 -3.71
C VAL A 3 -10.67 22.69 -4.10
N LYS A 4 -9.83 23.68 -3.76
CA LYS A 4 -10.01 25.10 -4.07
C LYS A 4 -8.82 25.61 -4.87
N GLY A 5 -8.96 25.68 -6.20
CA GLY A 5 -7.88 26.10 -7.09
C GLY A 5 -6.68 25.15 -7.00
N GLN A 6 -5.55 25.65 -6.50
CA GLN A 6 -4.32 24.88 -6.28
C GLN A 6 -4.17 24.33 -4.84
N ALA A 7 -5.18 24.52 -3.99
CA ALA A 7 -5.19 24.06 -2.61
C ALA A 7 -6.16 22.88 -2.42
N ALA A 8 -5.77 21.92 -1.58
CA ALA A 8 -6.64 20.85 -1.11
C ALA A 8 -6.84 20.98 0.40
N ILE A 9 -8.09 20.96 0.85
CA ILE A 9 -8.48 20.99 2.27
C ILE A 9 -8.82 19.55 2.68
N ILE A 10 -8.12 19.07 3.70
CA ILE A 10 -8.21 17.70 4.21
C ILE A 10 -8.66 17.78 5.66
N GLU A 11 -9.80 17.19 5.96
CA GLU A 11 -10.27 16.96 7.32
C GLU A 11 -9.74 15.59 7.77
N GLY A 12 -8.80 15.61 8.71
CA GLY A 12 -8.20 14.38 9.25
C GLY A 12 -8.93 13.87 10.50
N GLY A 13 -8.49 12.70 10.99
CA GLY A 13 -8.97 12.11 12.25
C GLY A 13 -9.75 10.81 12.06
N GLU A 14 -10.20 10.53 10.85
CA GLU A 14 -10.81 9.24 10.51
C GLU A 14 -9.76 8.22 10.04
N ARG A 15 -10.06 6.95 10.26
CA ARG A 15 -9.22 5.85 9.75
C ARG A 15 -9.49 5.65 8.28
N LEU A 16 -8.44 5.40 7.51
CA LEU A 16 -8.57 5.01 6.11
C LEU A 16 -9.14 3.58 6.03
N SER A 17 -9.94 3.32 5.00
CA SER A 17 -10.42 1.98 4.66
C SER A 17 -9.75 1.49 3.39
N GLY A 18 -9.41 0.21 3.38
CA GLY A 18 -8.82 -0.44 2.21
C GLY A 18 -9.79 -0.43 1.04
N ALA A 19 -9.27 -0.15 -0.15
CA ALA A 19 -10.04 -0.05 -1.39
C ALA A 19 -9.18 -0.39 -2.61
N GLN A 20 -9.82 -0.59 -3.75
CA GLN A 20 -9.13 -0.66 -5.04
C GLN A 20 -8.86 0.75 -5.56
N VAL A 21 -7.60 1.03 -5.89
CA VAL A 21 -7.13 2.34 -6.36
C VAL A 21 -6.15 2.16 -7.51
N LYS A 22 -5.97 3.18 -8.34
CA LYS A 22 -5.05 3.17 -9.48
C LYS A 22 -3.98 4.23 -9.30
N ALA A 23 -2.71 3.86 -9.43
CA ALA A 23 -1.61 4.81 -9.37
C ALA A 23 -1.61 5.71 -10.64
N PRO A 24 -1.78 7.04 -10.52
CA PRO A 24 -1.81 7.94 -11.67
C PRO A 24 -0.40 8.39 -12.09
N ASP A 25 0.55 8.38 -11.16
CA ASP A 25 1.95 8.73 -11.37
C ASP A 25 2.83 8.11 -10.27
N LEU A 26 4.14 8.33 -10.37
CA LEU A 26 5.13 7.80 -9.44
C LEU A 26 4.91 8.23 -7.98
N ARG A 27 4.68 9.53 -7.72
CA ARG A 27 4.59 10.07 -6.36
C ARG A 27 3.23 9.80 -5.75
N ALA A 28 2.17 9.92 -6.53
CA ALA A 28 0.83 9.55 -6.12
C ALA A 28 0.76 8.05 -5.80
N GLY A 29 1.39 7.19 -6.62
CA GLY A 29 1.45 5.75 -6.36
C GLY A 29 2.16 5.40 -5.04
N ALA A 30 3.30 6.02 -4.74
CA ALA A 30 3.97 5.82 -3.45
C ALA A 30 3.14 6.33 -2.25
N SER A 31 2.39 7.42 -2.46
CA SER A 31 1.46 7.94 -1.45
C SER A 31 0.29 6.98 -1.21
N LEU A 32 -0.23 6.34 -2.26
CA LEU A 32 -1.26 5.30 -2.15
C LEU A 32 -0.73 4.04 -1.45
N LEU A 33 0.52 3.65 -1.69
CA LEU A 33 1.16 2.54 -0.96
C LEU A 33 1.21 2.84 0.55
N LEU A 34 1.67 4.03 0.93
CA LEU A 34 1.67 4.48 2.32
C LEU A 34 0.25 4.49 2.93
N ALA A 35 -0.72 5.04 2.19
CA ALA A 35 -2.11 5.08 2.62
C ALA A 35 -2.71 3.69 2.79
N GLY A 36 -2.43 2.77 1.87
CA GLY A 36 -2.92 1.39 1.91
C GLY A 36 -2.33 0.57 3.05
N VAL A 37 -1.05 0.79 3.37
CA VAL A 37 -0.41 0.20 4.56
C VAL A 37 -1.04 0.77 5.85
N ALA A 38 -1.46 2.03 5.89
CA ALA A 38 -2.11 2.63 7.06
C ALA A 38 -3.63 2.36 7.15
N ALA A 39 -4.25 1.83 6.09
CA ALA A 39 -5.68 1.60 6.01
C ALA A 39 -6.12 0.34 6.76
N GLN A 40 -7.39 0.33 7.20
CA GLN A 40 -8.04 -0.85 7.73
C GLN A 40 -8.52 -1.75 6.58
N GLY A 41 -8.14 -3.02 6.62
CA GLY A 41 -8.44 -3.98 5.57
C GLY A 41 -7.37 -4.02 4.48
N GLU A 42 -7.75 -4.48 3.29
CA GLU A 42 -6.83 -4.65 2.16
C GLU A 42 -7.01 -3.53 1.13
N THR A 43 -5.90 -2.95 0.69
CA THR A 43 -5.86 -2.00 -0.42
C THR A 43 -5.21 -2.64 -1.63
N GLN A 44 -5.87 -2.59 -2.79
CA GLN A 44 -5.36 -3.07 -4.07
C GLN A 44 -4.97 -1.88 -4.94
N ILE A 45 -3.71 -1.81 -5.36
CA ILE A 45 -3.14 -0.72 -6.13
C ILE A 45 -2.80 -1.23 -7.54
N CYS A 46 -3.57 -0.78 -8.54
CA CYS A 46 -3.31 -1.03 -9.96
C CYS A 46 -2.25 -0.04 -10.50
N ASN A 47 -1.60 -0.39 -11.61
CA ASN A 47 -0.48 0.35 -12.22
C ASN A 47 0.72 0.52 -11.28
N ALA A 48 0.97 -0.46 -10.42
CA ALA A 48 2.03 -0.41 -9.42
C ALA A 48 3.45 -0.44 -10.03
N GLU A 49 3.60 -0.76 -11.32
CA GLU A 49 4.87 -0.63 -12.03
C GLU A 49 5.40 0.80 -12.04
N LEU A 50 4.52 1.80 -11.96
CA LEU A 50 4.92 3.19 -11.79
C LEU A 50 5.66 3.40 -10.47
N ILE A 51 5.27 2.69 -9.41
CA ILE A 51 5.90 2.77 -8.09
C ILE A 51 7.24 2.06 -8.11
N THR A 52 7.27 0.80 -8.57
CA THR A 52 8.46 -0.04 -8.51
C THR A 52 9.59 0.45 -9.41
N ARG A 53 9.27 1.19 -10.49
CA ARG A 53 10.26 1.83 -11.37
C ARG A 53 11.00 3.02 -10.73
N GLY A 54 10.38 3.74 -9.82
CA GLY A 54 10.99 4.92 -9.18
C GLY A 54 11.36 4.76 -7.71
N TYR A 55 10.96 3.66 -7.07
CA TYR A 55 11.32 3.35 -5.68
C TYR A 55 12.00 1.99 -5.57
N GLU A 56 13.32 2.02 -5.36
CA GLU A 56 14.12 0.81 -5.24
C GLU A 56 13.67 -0.03 -4.03
N LYS A 57 13.36 -1.31 -4.31
CA LYS A 57 13.00 -2.34 -3.31
C LYS A 57 11.90 -1.87 -2.35
N VAL A 58 10.95 -1.07 -2.84
CA VAL A 58 9.90 -0.50 -2.00
C VAL A 58 9.11 -1.57 -1.26
N VAL A 59 8.73 -2.66 -1.93
CA VAL A 59 8.03 -3.79 -1.31
C VAL A 59 8.84 -4.36 -0.15
N GLY A 60 10.11 -4.72 -0.39
CA GLY A 60 10.98 -5.29 0.65
C GLY A 60 11.20 -4.35 1.84
N LYS A 61 11.35 -3.05 1.60
CA LYS A 61 11.50 -2.05 2.66
C LYS A 61 10.26 -1.98 3.55
N PHE A 62 9.08 -1.88 2.95
CA PHE A 62 7.83 -1.83 3.72
C PHE A 62 7.54 -3.17 4.42
N THR A 63 7.83 -4.31 3.79
CA THR A 63 7.72 -5.62 4.46
C THR A 63 8.66 -5.74 5.65
N SER A 64 9.90 -5.21 5.57
CA SER A 64 10.81 -5.18 6.72
C SER A 64 10.33 -4.29 7.87
N LEU A 65 9.39 -3.39 7.60
CA LEU A 65 8.73 -2.53 8.59
C LEU A 65 7.39 -3.12 9.09
N GLY A 66 7.03 -4.34 8.70
CA GLY A 66 5.81 -5.02 9.15
C GLY A 66 4.59 -4.86 8.24
N ALA A 67 4.75 -4.30 7.03
CA ALA A 67 3.66 -4.27 6.05
C ALA A 67 3.49 -5.63 5.35
N ARG A 68 2.25 -6.09 5.20
CA ARG A 68 1.94 -7.23 4.33
C ARG A 68 1.68 -6.70 2.93
N ILE A 69 2.63 -6.95 2.02
CA ILE A 69 2.53 -6.54 0.63
C ILE A 69 2.74 -7.76 -0.28
N SER A 70 1.81 -7.99 -1.20
CA SER A 70 1.93 -9.02 -2.23
C SER A 70 1.75 -8.41 -3.63
N GLY A 71 2.60 -8.84 -4.56
CA GLY A 71 2.46 -8.49 -5.98
C GLY A 71 1.72 -9.60 -6.70
N LEU A 72 0.64 -9.27 -7.39
CA LEU A 72 -0.03 -10.16 -8.32
C LEU A 72 0.20 -9.63 -9.73
N SER A 73 0.62 -10.53 -10.62
CA SER A 73 0.58 -10.27 -12.06
C SER A 73 -0.73 -10.84 -12.59
N GLU A 74 -1.68 -9.99 -12.94
CA GLU A 74 -2.83 -10.43 -13.75
C GLU A 74 -2.44 -10.38 -15.24
N GLU A 75 -2.81 -11.42 -15.98
CA GLU A 75 -2.68 -11.44 -17.44
C GLU A 75 -3.62 -10.38 -18.05
N GLY A 76 -3.11 -9.17 -18.30
CA GLY A 76 -3.81 -8.19 -19.13
C GLY A 76 -3.57 -6.71 -18.81
N ASP A 77 -3.37 -6.32 -17.54
CA ASP A 77 -3.57 -4.91 -17.14
C ASP A 77 -2.46 -4.24 -16.30
N GLY A 78 -1.26 -4.83 -16.21
CA GLY A 78 -0.10 -4.24 -15.54
C GLY A 78 0.17 -4.82 -14.15
N LEU A 79 1.09 -4.22 -13.39
CA LEU A 79 1.49 -4.74 -12.08
C LEU A 79 0.49 -4.29 -11.02
N GLU A 80 0.05 -5.21 -10.16
CA GLU A 80 -0.80 -4.89 -9.02
C GLU A 80 -0.10 -5.17 -7.69
N LEU A 81 -0.37 -4.32 -6.69
CA LEU A 81 0.07 -4.53 -5.30
C LEU A 81 -1.13 -4.60 -4.37
N ARG A 82 -1.21 -5.62 -3.54
CA ARG A 82 -2.11 -5.68 -2.38
C ARG A 82 -1.33 -5.30 -1.13
N THR A 83 -1.92 -4.45 -0.30
CA THR A 83 -1.24 -3.89 0.87
C THR A 83 -2.18 -3.88 2.06
N SER A 84 -1.66 -4.24 3.23
CA SER A 84 -2.33 -4.14 4.52
C SER A 84 -1.29 -4.04 5.63
N LEU A 85 -1.68 -3.48 6.78
CA LEU A 85 -0.86 -3.60 7.98
C LEU A 85 -1.06 -4.99 8.58
N VAL A 86 0.02 -5.62 9.05
CA VAL A 86 -0.10 -6.74 9.97
C VAL A 86 -0.60 -6.18 11.31
N ALA A 87 -1.78 -6.60 11.74
CA ALA A 87 -2.27 -6.23 13.06
C ALA A 87 -1.30 -6.79 14.12
N PRO A 88 -1.04 -6.08 15.23
CA PRO A 88 -0.18 -6.59 16.30
C PRO A 88 -0.66 -7.94 16.91
N GLU A 89 -1.89 -8.35 16.61
CA GLU A 89 -2.48 -9.64 16.99
C GLU A 89 -1.89 -10.84 16.21
N ASP A 90 -1.32 -10.58 15.02
CA ASP A 90 -0.71 -11.58 14.13
C ASP A 90 0.79 -11.85 14.45
N GLU A 91 1.39 -11.14 15.42
CA GLU A 91 2.82 -11.25 15.76
C GLU A 91 3.19 -12.66 16.26
N LYS A 92 2.23 -13.43 16.81
CA LYS A 92 2.46 -14.82 17.22
C LYS A 92 2.78 -15.77 16.06
N ALA A 93 2.35 -15.46 14.83
CA ALA A 93 2.58 -16.33 13.67
C ALA A 93 3.98 -16.14 13.05
N THR A 94 4.60 -14.97 13.22
CA THR A 94 5.94 -14.69 12.66
C THR A 94 7.06 -15.35 13.45
N VAL A 95 6.89 -15.52 14.78
CA VAL A 95 7.91 -16.19 15.62
C VAL A 95 7.99 -17.70 15.38
N GLU A 96 6.91 -18.36 14.98
CA GLU A 96 6.93 -19.80 14.67
C GLU A 96 7.62 -20.12 13.34
N ASN A 97 7.55 -19.22 12.35
CA ASN A 97 8.11 -19.47 11.01
C ASN A 97 9.61 -19.14 10.88
N ALA A 98 10.25 -18.70 11.97
CA ALA A 98 11.69 -18.41 12.03
C ALA A 98 12.52 -19.50 12.75
N ILE A 99 11.87 -20.55 13.26
CA ILE A 99 12.52 -21.64 14.03
C ILE A 99 12.51 -22.99 13.28
N SER A 100 12.17 -23.01 11.99
CA SER A 100 12.23 -24.25 11.17
C SER A 100 13.24 -24.20 10.04
#